data_AF-A0A258NNG0-F1
#
_entry.id   AF-A0A258NNG0-F1
#
_cell.length_a   1.000
_cell.length_b   1.000
_cell.length_c   1.000
_cell.angle_alpha   90.00
_cell.angle_beta   90.00
_cell.angle_gamma   90.00
#
_symmetry.space_group_name_H-M   'P 1'
#
loop_
_entity.id
_entity.type
_entity.pdbx_description
1 polymer ?
#
loop_
_entity_poly.entity_id
_entity_poly.type
_entity_poly.pdbx_seq_one_letter_code
_entity_poly.pdbx_strand_id
1 'polypeptide(L)'
;MLINQDFAQSGPKSPAKRRLELVSNAGPKPDETNHPGEFDRATKLLEQTIAKIDGAYAPSTIRAYRADFQDLIRFCTERSAQPLPAQPQLIAEYICKLTNGGRSSASIRRAIAGIATIHKLNRFSDPTKDPDVTLEMRRMHRKLGRSSNQAGGINIEILEKMLCATDNSIRGKRDRALLLIAYDTLCRRSELVSLQTKDIKLNIKNGMESAVILLRKSKTDQDSMGKWLPLSCRAHLALREWVKELPEEQVCLMVGIDRGGRISSSSLGSGQVNRIYKRIARSAGLDESVIEGISGHSMRVGAAQDLLNSGASLPIIMQRGRWSKTDTVMRYLERSGCAS
;
A
#
# COMPACT_ATOMS: atom_id res chain seq x y z
N MET A 1 60.08 36.52 -37.72
CA MET A 1 59.06 35.52 -37.40
C MET A 1 59.73 34.47 -36.50
N LEU A 2 59.71 34.73 -35.19
CA LEU A 2 60.39 33.99 -34.11
C LEU A 2 59.30 33.16 -33.39
N ILE A 3 59.37 31.83 -33.22
CA ILE A 3 60.32 30.95 -32.47
C ILE A 3 60.25 31.14 -30.94
N ASN A 4 60.00 29.99 -30.26
CA ASN A 4 60.35 29.62 -28.87
C ASN A 4 59.50 30.16 -27.71
N GLN A 5 59.37 29.51 -26.55
CA GLN A 5 59.53 28.16 -25.98
C GLN A 5 59.29 28.37 -24.46
N ASP A 6 59.29 27.29 -23.68
CA ASP A 6 59.64 27.23 -22.24
C ASP A 6 58.55 27.52 -21.19
N PHE A 7 58.11 26.48 -20.44
CA PHE A 7 58.74 25.85 -19.24
C PHE A 7 58.55 26.69 -17.97
N ALA A 8 57.80 26.15 -17.00
CA ALA A 8 58.23 26.11 -15.59
C ALA A 8 57.23 25.31 -14.73
N GLN A 9 57.71 24.19 -14.20
CA GLN A 9 57.25 23.61 -12.96
C GLN A 9 57.55 24.58 -11.80
N SER A 10 56.66 24.68 -10.81
CA SER A 10 57.08 25.03 -9.45
C SER A 10 56.11 24.43 -8.43
N GLY A 11 56.65 23.55 -7.59
CA GLY A 11 55.99 22.99 -6.42
C GLY A 11 55.74 24.00 -5.29
N PRO A 12 55.54 23.52 -4.05
CA PRO A 12 54.58 24.05 -3.09
C PRO A 12 55.09 25.31 -2.38
N LYS A 13 54.20 26.28 -2.17
CA LYS A 13 54.48 27.44 -1.31
C LYS A 13 53.80 27.25 0.06
N SER A 14 54.59 26.79 1.02
CA SER A 14 54.55 27.32 2.40
C SER A 14 55.58 28.46 2.43
N PRO A 15 55.30 29.64 3.02
CA PRO A 15 55.72 29.82 4.41
C PRO A 15 54.91 30.85 5.23
N ALA A 16 55.32 30.92 6.49
CA ALA A 16 55.31 32.08 7.39
C ALA A 16 54.18 32.17 8.43
N LYS A 17 54.54 31.66 9.61
CA LYS A 17 54.12 32.11 10.95
C LYS A 17 53.88 33.63 10.99
N ARG A 18 52.66 34.03 11.37
CA ARG A 18 52.42 35.28 12.10
C ARG A 18 51.72 34.96 13.41
N ARG A 19 52.44 35.19 14.50
CA ARG A 19 51.94 35.23 15.87
C ARG A 19 51.32 36.61 16.06
N LEU A 20 50.02 36.69 16.33
CA LEU A 20 49.39 37.85 16.95
C LEU A 20 48.38 37.35 17.98
N GLU A 21 48.77 37.58 19.23
CA GLU A 21 48.02 37.99 20.41
C GLU A 21 46.57 37.50 20.65
N LEU A 22 46.42 36.95 21.85
CA LEU A 22 45.16 36.69 22.54
C LEU A 22 44.29 37.95 22.56
N VAL A 23 43.11 37.85 21.96
CA VAL A 23 41.93 38.58 22.42
C VAL A 23 40.87 37.53 22.71
N SER A 24 40.63 37.32 24.01
CA SER A 24 39.52 36.56 24.53
C SER A 24 38.21 37.20 24.07
N ASN A 25 37.48 36.52 23.18
CA ASN A 25 36.07 36.80 22.96
C ASN A 25 35.31 35.49 23.18
N ALA A 26 34.64 35.42 24.34
CA ALA A 26 33.74 34.35 24.69
C ALA A 26 32.56 34.36 23.71
N GLY A 27 32.59 33.44 22.72
CA GLY A 27 31.41 33.11 21.93
C GLY A 27 30.33 32.49 22.84
N PRO A 28 29.04 32.65 22.50
CA PRO A 28 27.97 32.09 23.32
C PRO A 28 28.13 30.57 23.39
N LYS A 29 28.06 30.04 24.60
CA LYS A 29 28.08 28.61 24.88
C LYS A 29 26.95 27.91 24.09
N PRO A 30 27.14 26.66 23.65
CA PRO A 30 26.05 25.86 23.10
C PRO A 30 24.95 25.75 24.16
N ASP A 31 23.74 26.15 23.79
CA ASP A 31 22.57 26.05 24.65
C ASP A 31 22.23 24.57 24.84
N GLU A 32 22.64 24.01 25.98
CA GLU A 32 22.23 22.70 26.48
C GLU A 32 20.78 22.77 26.97
N THR A 33 19.83 22.84 26.03
CA THR A 33 18.41 22.60 26.32
C THR A 33 17.87 21.51 25.40
N ASN A 34 18.45 20.32 25.54
CA ASN A 34 17.79 19.11 25.07
C ASN A 34 16.59 18.87 25.99
N HIS A 35 15.39 19.30 25.60
CA HIS A 35 14.17 19.15 26.39
C HIS A 35 13.36 17.92 25.95
N PRO A 36 13.34 16.82 26.75
CA PRO A 36 12.47 15.67 26.51
C PRO A 36 10.98 16.04 26.36
N GLY A 37 10.56 17.19 26.92
CA GLY A 37 9.17 17.64 26.92
C GLY A 37 8.62 18.08 25.56
N GLU A 38 9.45 18.52 24.61
CA GLU A 38 8.97 18.97 23.30
C GLU A 38 8.61 17.79 22.38
N PHE A 39 9.33 16.67 22.52
CA PHE A 39 9.05 15.44 21.80
C PHE A 39 7.80 14.72 22.32
N ASP A 40 7.63 14.74 23.65
CA ASP A 40 6.39 14.28 24.29
C ASP A 40 5.20 15.11 23.81
N ARG A 41 5.37 16.43 23.68
CA ARG A 41 4.34 17.34 23.15
C ARG A 41 3.95 17.02 21.71
N ALA A 42 4.91 16.79 20.81
CA ALA A 42 4.60 16.47 19.41
C ALA A 42 3.90 15.11 19.26
N THR A 43 4.33 14.12 20.02
CA THR A 43 3.70 12.80 20.05
C THR A 43 2.28 12.89 20.59
N LYS A 44 2.07 13.63 21.69
CA LYS A 44 0.75 13.87 22.27
C LYS A 44 -0.19 14.60 21.29
N LEU A 45 0.33 15.60 20.57
CA LEU A 45 -0.46 16.34 19.57
C LEU A 45 -0.82 15.45 18.37
N LEU A 46 0.09 14.56 17.96
CA LEU A 46 -0.22 13.52 16.97
C LEU A 46 -1.37 12.63 17.46
N GLU A 47 -1.29 12.09 18.68
CA GLU A 47 -2.36 11.23 19.23
C GLU A 47 -3.72 11.94 19.25
N GLN A 48 -3.75 13.19 19.69
CA GLN A 48 -4.97 14.03 19.69
C GLN A 48 -5.49 14.25 18.26
N THR A 49 -4.61 14.50 17.30
CA THR A 49 -4.97 14.68 15.89
C THR A 49 -5.55 13.40 15.32
N ILE A 50 -4.93 12.25 15.62
CA ILE A 50 -5.39 10.94 15.15
C ILE A 50 -6.77 10.61 15.75
N ALA A 51 -6.99 10.86 17.03
CA ALA A 51 -8.29 10.67 17.67
C ALA A 51 -9.37 11.56 17.02
N LYS A 52 -9.03 12.83 16.72
CA LYS A 52 -9.95 13.78 16.08
C LYS A 52 -10.40 13.36 14.68
N ILE A 53 -9.54 12.67 13.92
CA ILE A 53 -9.87 12.20 12.57
C ILE A 53 -10.43 10.78 12.52
N ASP A 54 -10.56 10.12 13.68
CA ASP A 54 -11.16 8.79 13.75
C ASP A 54 -12.62 8.83 13.26
N GLY A 55 -13.01 7.81 12.51
CA GLY A 55 -14.30 7.78 11.80
C GLY A 55 -14.41 8.69 10.56
N ALA A 56 -13.69 9.82 10.52
CA ALA A 56 -13.70 10.73 9.37
C ALA A 56 -12.79 10.27 8.22
N TYR A 57 -11.70 9.56 8.53
CA TYR A 57 -10.77 9.01 7.55
C TYR A 57 -10.79 7.48 7.58
N ALA A 58 -10.42 6.86 6.45
CA ALA A 58 -10.32 5.40 6.39
C ALA A 58 -9.28 4.89 7.42
N PRO A 59 -9.54 3.78 8.15
CA PRO A 59 -8.62 3.26 9.17
C PRO A 59 -7.20 2.98 8.64
N SER A 60 -7.06 2.59 7.37
CA SER A 60 -5.75 2.41 6.75
C SER A 60 -4.99 3.73 6.55
N THR A 61 -5.71 4.82 6.26
CA THR A 61 -5.12 6.15 6.11
C THR A 61 -4.65 6.66 7.47
N ILE A 62 -5.47 6.50 8.51
CA ILE A 62 -5.13 6.88 9.89
C ILE A 62 -3.86 6.15 10.34
N ARG A 63 -3.81 4.82 10.20
CA ARG A 63 -2.62 4.02 10.54
C ARG A 63 -1.38 4.46 9.76
N ALA A 64 -1.53 4.72 8.46
CA ALA A 64 -0.44 5.15 7.60
C ALA A 64 0.11 6.52 8.02
N TYR A 65 -0.76 7.50 8.26
CA TYR A 65 -0.37 8.84 8.70
C TYR A 65 0.30 8.81 10.06
N ARG A 66 -0.26 8.07 11.01
CA ARG A 66 0.35 7.83 12.32
C ARG A 66 1.79 7.31 12.20
N ALA A 67 1.98 6.22 11.45
CA ALA A 67 3.30 5.61 11.28
C ALA A 67 4.29 6.53 10.55
N ASP A 68 3.84 7.21 9.49
CA ASP A 68 4.70 8.13 8.72
C ASP A 68 5.12 9.34 9.56
N PHE A 69 4.23 9.87 10.41
CA PHE A 69 4.53 11.01 11.26
C PHE A 69 5.38 10.61 12.47
N GLN A 70 5.22 9.39 13.01
CA GLN A 70 6.14 8.85 14.02
C GLN A 70 7.57 8.66 13.46
N ASP A 71 7.72 8.27 12.19
CA ASP A 71 9.02 8.23 11.49
C ASP A 71 9.61 9.64 11.34
N LEU A 72 8.78 10.66 11.06
CA LEU A 72 9.22 12.06 11.08
C LEU A 72 9.65 12.51 12.48
N ILE A 73 8.86 12.24 13.53
CA ILE A 73 9.20 12.60 14.91
C ILE A 73 10.58 12.06 15.27
N ARG A 74 10.84 10.78 14.96
CA ARG A 74 12.15 10.15 15.19
C ARG A 74 13.28 10.87 14.45
N PHE A 75 13.06 11.16 13.17
CA PHE A 75 14.04 11.88 12.35
C PHE A 75 14.36 13.28 12.90
N CYS A 76 13.35 13.98 13.42
CA CYS A 76 13.51 15.28 14.06
C CYS A 76 14.23 15.17 15.42
N THR A 77 13.94 14.13 16.20
CA THR A 77 14.63 13.87 17.48
C THR A 77 16.12 13.65 17.30
N GLU A 78 16.54 12.91 16.27
CA GLU A 78 17.96 12.71 15.95
C GLU A 78 18.70 14.01 15.56
N ARG A 79 17.97 15.09 15.27
CA ARG A 79 18.49 16.38 14.80
C ARG A 79 18.19 17.54 15.75
N SER A 80 17.66 17.24 16.94
CA SER A 80 17.19 18.26 17.89
C SER A 80 16.28 19.31 17.24
N ALA A 81 15.41 18.87 16.34
CA ALA A 81 14.53 19.72 15.57
C ALA A 81 13.06 19.53 15.94
N GLN A 82 12.24 20.55 15.75
CA GLN A 82 10.81 20.50 16.04
C GLN A 82 10.03 19.80 14.92
N PRO A 83 9.25 18.73 15.20
CA PRO A 83 8.47 18.02 14.19
C PRO A 83 7.10 18.64 13.89
N LEU A 84 6.60 19.52 14.76
CA LEU A 84 5.30 20.18 14.60
C LEU A 84 5.26 21.53 15.36
N PRO A 85 5.18 22.68 14.66
CA PRO A 85 5.35 22.83 13.22
C PRO A 85 6.78 22.48 12.77
N ALA A 86 6.91 21.73 11.68
CA ALA A 86 8.20 21.41 11.08
C ALA A 86 8.68 22.55 10.17
N GLN A 87 10.00 22.79 10.18
CA GLN A 87 10.64 23.71 9.24
C GLN A 87 10.70 23.08 7.83
N PRO A 88 10.47 23.85 6.74
CA PRO A 88 10.52 23.32 5.39
C PRO A 88 11.84 22.62 5.02
N GLN A 89 12.97 23.17 5.47
CA GLN A 89 14.30 22.60 5.23
C GLN A 89 14.41 21.18 5.80
N LEU A 90 13.86 20.96 7.00
CA LEU A 90 13.83 19.64 7.64
C LEU A 90 12.97 18.64 6.86
N ILE A 91 11.87 19.09 6.25
CA ILE A 91 11.04 18.23 5.40
C ILE A 91 11.78 17.86 4.10
N ALA A 92 12.55 18.78 3.51
CA ALA A 92 13.38 18.47 2.35
C ALA A 92 14.47 17.42 2.71
N GLU A 93 15.17 17.60 3.82
CA GLU A 93 16.14 16.60 4.32
C GLU A 93 15.48 15.24 4.59
N TYR A 94 14.27 15.24 5.16
CA TYR A 94 13.52 14.02 5.40
C TYR A 94 13.17 13.29 4.10
N ILE A 95 12.75 14.01 3.04
CA ILE A 95 12.52 13.41 1.72
C ILE A 95 13.81 12.80 1.18
N CYS A 96 14.94 13.50 1.31
CA CYS A 96 16.24 12.99 0.89
C CYS A 96 16.60 11.69 1.64
N LYS A 97 16.41 11.65 2.97
CA LYS A 97 16.58 10.44 3.80
C LYS A 97 15.70 9.30 3.35
N LEU A 98 14.41 9.54 3.11
CA LEU A 98 13.50 8.50 2.65
C LEU A 98 13.87 7.97 1.25
N THR A 99 14.29 8.87 0.37
CA THR A 99 14.72 8.54 -1.01
C THR A 99 15.97 7.67 -0.99
N ASN A 100 16.97 8.04 -0.19
CA ASN A 100 18.23 7.29 -0.07
C ASN A 100 18.06 6.00 0.74
N GLY A 101 17.06 5.93 1.64
CA GLY A 101 16.69 4.73 2.37
C GLY A 101 15.86 3.72 1.56
N GLY A 102 15.75 3.88 0.24
CA GLY A 102 15.08 2.91 -0.64
C GLY A 102 13.54 2.92 -0.57
N ARG A 103 12.93 3.92 0.06
CA ARG A 103 11.47 4.02 0.16
C ARG A 103 10.89 4.39 -1.21
N SER A 104 9.82 3.70 -1.62
CA SER A 104 9.22 3.95 -2.94
C SER A 104 8.63 5.36 -3.08
N SER A 105 8.68 5.92 -4.29
CA SER A 105 8.11 7.23 -4.66
C SER A 105 6.65 7.41 -4.20
N ALA A 106 5.83 6.35 -4.31
CA ALA A 106 4.45 6.36 -3.80
C ALA A 106 4.36 6.44 -2.27
N SER A 107 5.27 5.75 -1.57
CA SER A 107 5.32 5.74 -0.10
C SER A 107 5.83 7.08 0.45
N ILE A 108 6.77 7.72 -0.22
CA ILE A 108 7.25 9.08 0.13
C ILE A 108 6.13 10.10 -0.07
N ARG A 109 5.45 10.11 -1.24
CA ARG A 109 4.31 11.02 -1.47
C ARG A 109 3.23 10.93 -0.41
N ARG A 110 2.92 9.70 0.04
CA ARG A 110 1.95 9.47 1.12
C ARG A 110 2.43 10.04 2.45
N ALA A 111 3.71 9.86 2.80
CA ALA A 111 4.28 10.43 4.01
C ALA A 111 4.18 11.96 4.01
N ILE A 112 4.54 12.61 2.89
CA ILE A 112 4.44 14.07 2.73
C ILE A 112 2.99 14.55 2.79
N ALA A 113 2.05 13.83 2.17
CA ALA A 113 0.62 14.14 2.31
C ALA A 113 0.14 14.03 3.77
N GLY A 114 0.57 13.00 4.49
CA GLY A 114 0.27 12.84 5.93
C GLY A 114 0.81 14.00 6.77
N ILE A 115 2.05 14.42 6.51
CA ILE A 115 2.68 15.57 7.17
C ILE A 115 1.87 16.84 6.90
N ALA A 116 1.53 17.12 5.64
CA ALA A 116 0.71 18.28 5.25
C ALA A 116 -0.67 18.26 5.94
N THR A 117 -1.33 17.10 5.99
CA THR A 117 -2.63 16.94 6.65
C THR A 117 -2.53 17.17 8.16
N ILE A 118 -1.52 16.61 8.83
CA ILE A 118 -1.34 16.76 10.28
C ILE A 118 -1.05 18.22 10.64
N HIS A 119 -0.23 18.93 9.86
CA HIS A 119 -0.01 20.38 10.07
C HIS A 119 -1.31 21.18 9.96
N LYS A 120 -2.07 20.97 8.88
CA LYS A 120 -3.35 21.68 8.65
C LYS A 120 -4.38 21.41 9.74
N LEU A 121 -4.51 20.16 10.20
CA LEU A 121 -5.47 19.78 11.24
C LEU A 121 -5.15 20.40 12.60
N ASN A 122 -3.88 20.73 12.83
CA ASN A 122 -3.38 21.46 14.00
C ASN A 122 -3.24 22.96 13.78
N ARG A 123 -3.80 23.51 12.68
CA ARG A 123 -3.82 24.94 12.36
C ARG A 123 -2.43 25.56 12.13
N PHE A 124 -1.43 24.75 11.80
CA PHE A 124 -0.11 25.24 11.36
C PHE A 124 -0.07 25.46 9.85
N SER A 125 0.91 26.26 9.41
CA SER A 125 1.27 26.38 8.00
C SER A 125 1.69 25.01 7.44
N ASP A 126 1.48 24.80 6.14
CA ASP A 126 1.84 23.57 5.46
C ASP A 126 3.29 23.65 4.96
N PRO A 127 4.27 23.01 5.64
CA PRO A 127 5.69 23.14 5.26
C PRO A 127 5.98 22.44 3.93
N THR A 128 5.07 21.58 3.44
CA THR A 128 5.29 20.80 2.23
C THR A 128 5.11 21.60 0.94
N LYS A 129 4.57 22.83 1.05
CA LYS A 129 4.36 23.76 -0.07
C LYS A 129 5.56 24.63 -0.37
N ASP A 130 6.57 24.61 0.48
CA ASP A 130 7.77 25.41 0.31
C ASP A 130 8.52 25.05 -1.01
N PRO A 131 9.15 26.03 -1.68
CA PRO A 131 9.93 25.78 -2.89
C PRO A 131 11.00 24.70 -2.71
N ASP A 132 11.71 24.66 -1.59
CA ASP A 132 12.79 23.70 -1.34
C ASP A 132 12.25 22.27 -1.24
N VAL A 133 11.12 22.10 -0.55
CA VAL A 133 10.42 20.81 -0.47
C VAL A 133 9.91 20.38 -1.84
N THR A 134 9.40 21.33 -2.63
CA THR A 134 8.92 21.07 -4.00
C THR A 134 10.06 20.63 -4.92
N LEU A 135 11.23 21.28 -4.82
CA LEU A 135 12.43 20.92 -5.57
C LEU A 135 12.92 19.53 -5.16
N GLU A 136 12.91 19.20 -3.88
CA GLU A 136 13.31 17.88 -3.40
C GLU A 136 12.34 16.78 -3.86
N MET A 137 11.04 17.04 -3.86
CA MET A 137 10.05 16.12 -4.44
C MET A 137 10.30 15.87 -5.94
N ARG A 138 10.73 16.89 -6.69
CA ARG A 138 11.14 16.74 -8.10
C ARG A 138 12.40 15.88 -8.23
N ARG A 139 13.41 16.10 -7.36
CA ARG A 139 14.64 15.27 -7.32
C ARG A 139 14.31 13.81 -7.01
N MET A 140 13.49 13.56 -5.99
CA MET A 140 13.00 12.22 -5.64
C MET A 140 12.31 11.55 -6.83
N HIS A 141 11.44 12.27 -7.54
CA HIS A 141 10.77 11.73 -8.73
C HIS A 141 11.71 11.42 -9.89
N ARG A 142 12.74 12.25 -10.13
CA ARG A 142 13.75 11.97 -11.15
C ARG A 142 14.59 10.74 -10.80
N LYS A 143 14.92 10.57 -9.52
CA LYS A 143 15.75 9.47 -9.02
C LYS A 143 15.00 8.13 -8.99
N LEU A 144 13.78 8.11 -8.45
CA LEU A 144 13.02 6.88 -8.22
C LEU A 144 11.99 6.58 -9.32
N GLY A 145 11.74 7.54 -10.20
CA GLY A 145 10.62 7.49 -11.12
C GLY A 145 9.25 7.57 -10.43
N ARG A 146 8.20 7.30 -11.20
CA ARG A 146 6.82 7.23 -10.74
C ARG A 146 6.16 5.89 -11.01
N SER A 147 6.88 4.94 -11.61
CA SER A 147 6.37 3.60 -11.86
C SER A 147 6.10 2.90 -10.52
N SER A 148 4.95 2.24 -10.44
CA SER A 148 4.67 1.28 -9.38
C SER A 148 4.78 -0.11 -9.95
N ASN A 149 5.48 -1.01 -9.27
CA ASN A 149 5.47 -2.43 -9.63
C ASN A 149 4.03 -2.94 -9.62
N GLN A 150 3.48 -3.21 -10.81
CA GLN A 150 2.16 -3.81 -10.94
C GLN A 150 2.23 -5.24 -10.42
N ALA A 151 1.17 -5.66 -9.74
CA ALA A 151 1.02 -7.04 -9.31
C ALA A 151 1.01 -7.97 -10.54
N GLY A 152 1.65 -9.15 -10.44
CA GLY A 152 1.43 -10.22 -11.41
C GLY A 152 -0.03 -10.65 -11.38
N GLY A 153 -0.66 -10.82 -12.54
CA GLY A 153 -2.04 -11.29 -12.65
C GLY A 153 -2.15 -12.77 -12.27
N ILE A 154 -3.16 -13.13 -11.49
CA ILE A 154 -3.62 -14.53 -11.41
C ILE A 154 -4.72 -14.65 -12.46
N ASN A 155 -4.33 -15.03 -13.68
CA ASN A 155 -5.24 -15.29 -14.78
C ASN A 155 -5.93 -16.66 -14.61
N ILE A 156 -6.83 -17.01 -15.52
CA ILE A 156 -7.57 -18.27 -15.46
C ILE A 156 -6.64 -19.49 -15.43
N GLU A 157 -5.54 -19.50 -16.19
CA GLU A 157 -4.60 -20.63 -16.22
C GLU A 157 -3.88 -20.82 -14.88
N ILE A 158 -3.38 -19.73 -14.29
CA ILE A 158 -2.75 -19.75 -12.96
C ILE A 158 -3.80 -20.13 -11.90
N LEU A 159 -5.02 -19.61 -12.02
CA LEU A 159 -6.13 -19.94 -11.12
C LEU A 159 -6.43 -21.43 -11.14
N GLU A 160 -6.52 -22.07 -12.31
CA GLU A 160 -6.77 -23.52 -12.40
C GLU A 160 -5.68 -24.33 -11.70
N LYS A 161 -4.41 -24.01 -11.93
CA LYS A 161 -3.29 -24.65 -11.22
C LYS A 161 -3.40 -24.49 -9.70
N MET A 162 -3.74 -23.29 -9.24
CA MET A 162 -3.95 -23.01 -7.82
C MET A 162 -5.15 -23.77 -7.25
N LEU A 163 -6.24 -23.93 -8.01
CA LEU A 163 -7.42 -24.70 -7.59
C LEU A 163 -7.11 -26.19 -7.45
N CYS A 164 -6.31 -26.76 -8.37
CA CYS A 164 -5.84 -28.16 -8.26
C CYS A 164 -5.02 -28.42 -6.99
N ALA A 165 -4.33 -27.40 -6.47
CA ALA A 165 -3.57 -27.50 -5.22
C ALA A 165 -4.42 -27.36 -3.95
N THR A 166 -5.71 -27.06 -4.07
CA THR A 166 -6.62 -27.02 -2.91
C THR A 166 -7.18 -28.42 -2.63
N ASP A 167 -7.20 -28.83 -1.36
CA ASP A 167 -7.71 -30.14 -0.93
C ASP A 167 -9.16 -30.08 -0.38
N ASN A 168 -9.65 -31.19 0.18
CA ASN A 168 -10.97 -31.29 0.80
C ASN A 168 -10.96 -31.02 2.31
N SER A 169 -9.83 -30.58 2.88
CA SER A 169 -9.79 -30.13 4.27
C SER A 169 -10.62 -28.85 4.43
N ILE A 170 -10.98 -28.51 5.67
CA ILE A 170 -11.63 -27.22 6.01
C ILE A 170 -10.84 -26.04 5.41
N ARG A 171 -9.50 -26.13 5.45
CA ARG A 171 -8.61 -25.11 4.89
C ARG A 171 -8.67 -25.08 3.37
N GLY A 172 -8.64 -26.23 2.70
CA GLY A 172 -8.75 -26.32 1.25
C GLY A 172 -10.10 -25.82 0.71
N LYS A 173 -11.20 -26.15 1.38
CA LYS A 173 -12.55 -25.64 1.06
C LYS A 173 -12.61 -24.11 1.16
N ARG A 174 -12.08 -23.54 2.25
CA ARG A 174 -11.99 -22.08 2.44
C ARG A 174 -11.13 -21.41 1.37
N ASP A 175 -9.97 -21.99 1.08
CA ASP A 175 -9.03 -21.47 0.08
C ASP A 175 -9.68 -21.47 -1.32
N ARG A 176 -10.34 -22.57 -1.70
CA ARG A 176 -11.06 -22.70 -2.97
C ARG A 176 -12.16 -21.66 -3.12
N ALA A 177 -12.99 -21.49 -2.08
CA ALA A 177 -14.02 -20.45 -2.05
C ALA A 177 -13.41 -19.04 -2.18
N LEU A 178 -12.33 -18.76 -1.45
CA LEU A 178 -11.62 -17.47 -1.53
C LEU A 178 -11.08 -17.18 -2.94
N LEU A 179 -10.47 -18.17 -3.60
CA LEU A 179 -9.92 -17.98 -4.95
C LEU A 179 -11.02 -17.65 -5.96
N LEU A 180 -12.06 -18.47 -6.00
CA LEU A 180 -13.15 -18.34 -6.97
C LEU A 180 -13.97 -17.06 -6.74
N ILE A 181 -14.31 -16.76 -5.49
CA ILE A 181 -15.04 -15.51 -5.17
C ILE A 181 -14.17 -14.30 -5.51
N ALA A 182 -12.87 -14.32 -5.21
CA ALA A 182 -11.99 -13.21 -5.53
C ALA A 182 -11.86 -12.96 -7.04
N TYR A 183 -11.80 -14.02 -7.82
CA TYR A 183 -11.73 -13.96 -9.27
C TYR A 183 -13.04 -13.41 -9.87
N ASP A 184 -14.20 -13.99 -9.51
CA ASP A 184 -15.50 -13.59 -10.04
C ASP A 184 -15.90 -12.17 -9.65
N THR A 185 -15.66 -11.80 -8.40
CA THR A 185 -16.10 -10.51 -7.86
C THR A 185 -15.11 -9.38 -8.11
N LEU A 186 -13.88 -9.71 -8.51
CA LEU A 186 -12.74 -8.80 -8.58
C LEU A 186 -12.60 -7.97 -7.28
N CYS A 187 -12.97 -8.50 -6.12
CA CYS A 187 -12.92 -7.75 -4.86
C CYS A 187 -11.49 -7.41 -4.44
N ARG A 188 -11.31 -6.24 -3.81
CA ARG A 188 -10.06 -5.94 -3.11
C ARG A 188 -9.93 -6.86 -1.90
N ARG A 189 -8.70 -7.16 -1.47
CA ARG A 189 -8.46 -7.96 -0.24
C ARG A 189 -9.22 -7.48 1.00
N SER A 190 -9.42 -6.17 1.19
CA SER A 190 -10.20 -5.64 2.31
C SER A 190 -11.71 -5.85 2.14
N GLU A 191 -12.18 -5.88 0.89
CA GLU A 191 -13.58 -6.16 0.55
C GLU A 191 -13.87 -7.64 0.79
N LEU A 192 -12.99 -8.54 0.33
CA LEU A 192 -13.11 -9.99 0.53
C LEU A 192 -13.27 -10.39 2.01
N VAL A 193 -12.45 -9.82 2.89
CA VAL A 193 -12.51 -10.12 4.33
C VAL A 193 -13.67 -9.41 5.04
N SER A 194 -14.36 -8.47 4.37
CA SER A 194 -15.54 -7.78 4.92
C SER A 194 -16.87 -8.47 4.57
N LEU A 195 -16.83 -9.45 3.66
CA LEU A 195 -17.99 -10.23 3.26
C LEU A 195 -18.54 -11.03 4.46
N GLN A 196 -19.86 -11.07 4.58
CA GLN A 196 -20.55 -11.79 5.64
C GLN A 196 -21.44 -12.90 5.07
N THR A 197 -21.69 -13.93 5.88
CA THR A 197 -22.56 -15.06 5.53
C THR A 197 -24.00 -14.59 5.25
N LYS A 198 -24.50 -13.64 6.06
CA LYS A 198 -25.83 -13.02 5.88
C LYS A 198 -26.01 -12.19 4.60
N ASP A 199 -24.90 -11.81 3.96
CA ASP A 199 -24.89 -11.00 2.74
C ASP A 199 -25.04 -11.87 1.47
N ILE A 200 -25.24 -13.19 1.61
CA ILE A 200 -25.41 -14.14 0.51
C ILE A 200 -26.91 -14.27 0.20
N LYS A 201 -27.26 -14.14 -1.07
CA LYS A 201 -28.60 -14.48 -1.58
C LYS A 201 -28.50 -15.56 -2.65
N LEU A 202 -29.32 -16.59 -2.48
CA LEU A 202 -29.49 -17.66 -3.44
C LEU A 202 -30.63 -17.30 -4.40
N ASN A 203 -30.41 -17.56 -5.68
CA ASN A 203 -31.42 -17.43 -6.72
C ASN A 203 -31.52 -18.75 -7.46
N ILE A 204 -32.73 -19.29 -7.56
CA ILE A 204 -33.02 -20.47 -8.35
C ILE A 204 -33.80 -20.02 -9.58
N LYS A 205 -33.23 -20.25 -10.77
CA LYS A 205 -33.90 -20.00 -12.05
C LYS A 205 -33.71 -21.21 -12.94
N ASN A 206 -34.79 -21.71 -13.53
CA ASN A 206 -34.79 -22.86 -14.44
C ASN A 206 -34.09 -24.10 -13.85
N GLY A 207 -34.27 -24.35 -12.55
CA GLY A 207 -33.61 -25.45 -11.83
C GLY A 207 -32.12 -25.26 -11.56
N MET A 208 -31.52 -24.14 -11.98
CA MET A 208 -30.12 -23.81 -11.71
C MET A 208 -30.01 -22.87 -10.51
N GLU A 209 -29.27 -23.31 -9.49
CA GLU A 209 -28.94 -22.52 -8.31
C GLU A 209 -27.76 -21.58 -8.63
N SER A 210 -27.90 -20.30 -8.26
CA SER A 210 -26.85 -19.28 -8.38
C SER A 210 -26.82 -18.43 -7.12
N ALA A 211 -25.67 -17.82 -6.83
CA ALA A 211 -25.53 -16.93 -5.68
C ALA A 211 -25.12 -15.52 -6.12
N VAL A 212 -25.64 -14.55 -5.39
CA VAL A 212 -25.13 -13.17 -5.39
C VAL A 212 -24.68 -12.83 -3.97
N ILE A 213 -23.62 -12.03 -3.85
CA ILE A 213 -23.12 -11.58 -2.55
C ILE A 213 -23.08 -10.06 -2.47
N LEU A 214 -23.60 -9.50 -1.39
CA LEU A 214 -23.60 -8.05 -1.17
C LEU A 214 -22.24 -7.57 -0.67
N LEU A 215 -21.59 -6.73 -1.46
CA LEU A 215 -20.50 -5.90 -0.99
C LEU A 215 -21.10 -4.63 -0.37
N ARG A 216 -21.23 -4.59 0.96
CA ARG A 216 -21.87 -3.48 1.68
C ARG A 216 -21.13 -2.14 1.58
N LYS A 217 -19.80 -2.18 1.51
CA LYS A 217 -18.97 -0.98 1.41
C LYS A 217 -17.78 -1.25 0.51
N SER A 218 -17.44 -0.29 -0.33
CA SER A 218 -16.22 -0.33 -1.14
C SER A 218 -15.40 0.94 -0.95
N LYS A 219 -14.13 0.90 -1.35
CA LYS A 219 -13.25 2.09 -1.28
C LYS A 219 -13.81 3.28 -2.08
N THR A 220 -14.60 3.02 -3.12
CA THR A 220 -15.15 4.03 -4.03
C THR A 220 -16.63 4.27 -3.81
N ASP A 221 -17.22 3.68 -2.77
CA ASP A 221 -18.63 3.83 -2.40
C ASP A 221 -18.71 4.78 -1.20
N GLN A 222 -18.75 6.08 -1.51
CA GLN A 222 -18.74 7.15 -0.49
C GLN A 222 -20.03 7.15 0.33
N ASP A 223 -21.15 6.72 -0.27
CA ASP A 223 -22.47 6.71 0.36
C ASP A 223 -22.85 5.33 0.93
N SER A 224 -21.99 4.32 0.79
CA SER A 224 -22.21 2.94 1.27
C SER A 224 -23.51 2.31 0.73
N MET A 225 -23.86 2.61 -0.52
CA MET A 225 -25.05 2.02 -1.18
C MET A 225 -24.91 0.50 -1.36
N GLY A 226 -23.68 0.00 -1.37
CA GLY A 226 -23.36 -1.40 -1.58
C GLY A 226 -23.61 -1.87 -3.01
N LYS A 227 -23.12 -3.07 -3.34
CA LYS A 227 -23.30 -3.67 -4.66
C LYS A 227 -23.46 -5.18 -4.57
N TRP A 228 -24.48 -5.72 -5.23
CA TRP A 228 -24.64 -7.16 -5.41
C TRP A 228 -23.68 -7.65 -6.48
N LEU A 229 -22.88 -8.65 -6.13
CA LEU A 229 -21.86 -9.25 -6.98
C LEU A 229 -22.29 -10.66 -7.35
N PRO A 230 -22.56 -10.94 -8.63
CA PRO A 230 -22.91 -12.28 -9.07
C PRO A 230 -21.72 -13.22 -8.97
N LEU A 231 -22.00 -14.47 -8.59
CA LEU A 231 -21.03 -15.56 -8.56
C LEU A 231 -21.33 -16.53 -9.71
N SER A 232 -20.28 -17.01 -10.36
CA SER A 232 -20.38 -18.14 -11.29
C SER A 232 -20.85 -19.40 -10.56
N CYS A 233 -21.32 -20.39 -11.31
CA CYS A 233 -21.70 -21.69 -10.75
C CYS A 233 -20.55 -22.31 -9.94
N ARG A 234 -19.31 -22.22 -10.43
CA ARG A 234 -18.12 -22.74 -9.72
C ARG A 234 -17.89 -22.04 -8.38
N ALA A 235 -17.94 -20.71 -8.35
CA ALA A 235 -17.78 -19.95 -7.12
C ALA A 235 -18.93 -20.19 -6.14
N HIS A 236 -20.17 -20.30 -6.62
CA HIS A 236 -21.33 -20.63 -5.81
C HIS A 236 -21.21 -22.02 -5.16
N LEU A 237 -20.82 -23.05 -5.91
CA LEU A 237 -20.64 -24.39 -5.36
C LEU A 237 -19.53 -24.42 -4.30
N ALA A 238 -18.38 -23.78 -4.57
CA ALA A 238 -17.29 -23.68 -3.59
C ALA A 238 -17.71 -22.88 -2.35
N LEU A 239 -18.47 -21.81 -2.52
CA LEU A 239 -19.05 -21.04 -1.43
C LEU A 239 -19.98 -21.91 -0.57
N ARG A 240 -20.85 -22.70 -1.19
CA ARG A 240 -21.80 -23.57 -0.48
C ARG A 240 -21.06 -24.63 0.34
N GLU A 241 -20.05 -25.28 -0.24
CA GLU A 241 -19.22 -26.25 0.48
C GLU A 241 -18.45 -25.62 1.64
N TRP A 242 -18.00 -24.37 1.49
CA TRP A 242 -17.33 -23.65 2.56
C TRP A 242 -18.28 -23.23 3.68
N VAL A 243 -19.46 -22.70 3.36
CA VAL A 243 -20.45 -22.25 4.35
C VAL A 243 -20.92 -23.41 5.24
N LYS A 244 -21.00 -24.64 4.72
CA LYS A 244 -21.30 -25.84 5.51
C LYS A 244 -20.30 -26.13 6.63
N GLU A 245 -19.05 -25.70 6.48
CA GLU A 245 -18.01 -25.88 7.51
C GLU A 245 -18.04 -24.79 8.58
N LEU A 246 -18.74 -23.67 8.33
CA LEU A 246 -18.79 -22.56 9.26
C LEU A 246 -19.74 -22.86 10.43
N PRO A 247 -19.40 -22.48 11.67
CA PRO A 247 -20.34 -22.47 12.76
C PRO A 247 -21.59 -21.64 12.43
N GLU A 248 -22.75 -22.03 12.96
CA GLU A 248 -24.04 -21.36 12.65
C GLU A 248 -24.02 -19.86 12.98
N GLU A 249 -23.40 -19.48 14.10
CA GLU A 249 -23.27 -18.09 14.55
C GLU A 249 -22.18 -17.29 13.80
N GLN A 250 -21.48 -17.92 12.84
CA GLN A 250 -20.37 -17.28 12.15
C GLN A 250 -20.84 -16.17 11.21
N VAL A 251 -20.52 -14.93 11.57
CA VAL A 251 -20.88 -13.75 10.77
C VAL A 251 -19.91 -13.54 9.60
N CYS A 252 -18.60 -13.67 9.84
CA CYS A 252 -17.59 -13.37 8.83
C CYS A 252 -17.44 -14.54 7.86
N LEU A 253 -17.49 -14.27 6.55
CA LEU A 253 -17.40 -15.33 5.54
C LEU A 253 -15.96 -15.87 5.40
N MET A 254 -14.97 -14.99 5.48
CA MET A 254 -13.56 -15.34 5.28
C MET A 254 -12.81 -15.26 6.61
N VAL A 255 -12.53 -16.42 7.22
CA VAL A 255 -11.96 -16.51 8.57
C VAL A 255 -10.63 -17.27 8.64
N GLY A 256 -9.90 -17.05 9.73
CA GLY A 256 -8.67 -17.78 10.03
C GLY A 256 -8.93 -19.24 10.37
N ILE A 257 -7.99 -20.11 10.02
CA ILE A 257 -7.98 -21.51 10.43
C ILE A 257 -6.62 -21.77 11.05
N ASP A 258 -6.59 -22.24 12.31
CA ASP A 258 -5.36 -22.51 13.02
C ASP A 258 -4.67 -23.81 12.53
N ARG A 259 -3.62 -24.26 13.21
CA ARG A 259 -2.91 -25.50 12.86
C ARG A 259 -3.69 -26.77 13.20
N GLY A 260 -4.59 -26.70 14.19
CA GLY A 260 -5.45 -27.80 14.60
C GLY A 260 -6.75 -27.90 13.80
N GLY A 261 -6.94 -27.05 12.79
CA GLY A 261 -8.15 -27.03 11.96
C GLY A 261 -9.32 -26.25 12.56
N ARG A 262 -9.11 -25.54 13.69
CA ARG A 262 -10.18 -24.77 14.33
C ARG A 262 -10.41 -23.46 13.58
N ILE A 263 -11.69 -23.14 13.42
CA ILE A 263 -12.17 -21.94 12.73
C ILE A 263 -12.18 -20.76 13.72
N SER A 264 -11.57 -19.64 13.32
CA SER A 264 -11.60 -18.41 14.12
C SER A 264 -12.97 -17.73 14.03
N SER A 265 -13.45 -17.20 15.15
CA SER A 265 -14.63 -16.32 15.18
C SER A 265 -14.43 -15.01 14.42
N SER A 266 -13.17 -14.57 14.27
CA SER A 266 -12.80 -13.31 13.64
C SER A 266 -12.47 -13.46 12.15
N SER A 267 -12.73 -12.39 11.38
CA SER A 267 -12.36 -12.33 9.97
C SER A 267 -10.84 -12.39 9.75
N LEU A 268 -10.44 -12.91 8.59
CA LEU A 268 -9.07 -12.82 8.11
C LEU A 268 -8.59 -11.36 8.09
N GLY A 269 -7.36 -11.13 8.55
CA GLY A 269 -6.66 -9.89 8.26
C GLY A 269 -6.44 -9.75 6.75
N SER A 270 -6.69 -8.57 6.18
CA SER A 270 -6.48 -8.32 4.74
C SER A 270 -5.04 -8.63 4.24
N GLY A 271 -4.05 -8.63 5.14
CA GLY A 271 -2.68 -9.09 4.88
C GLY A 271 -2.56 -10.60 4.63
N GLN A 272 -3.40 -11.40 5.28
CA GLN A 272 -3.37 -12.85 5.18
C GLN A 272 -3.82 -13.35 3.81
N VAL A 273 -4.72 -12.65 3.12
CA VAL A 273 -5.16 -13.01 1.75
C VAL A 273 -3.96 -13.18 0.81
N ASN A 274 -2.99 -12.27 0.85
CA ASN A 274 -1.79 -12.39 0.03
C ASN A 274 -0.93 -13.61 0.42
N ARG A 275 -0.80 -13.87 1.72
CA ARG A 275 -0.06 -15.05 2.22
C ARG A 275 -0.74 -16.35 1.79
N ILE A 276 -2.07 -16.37 1.77
CA ILE A 276 -2.87 -17.50 1.30
C ILE A 276 -2.62 -17.73 -0.19
N TYR A 277 -2.70 -16.68 -1.03
CA TYR A 277 -2.41 -16.81 -2.46
C TYR A 277 -1.01 -17.36 -2.71
N LYS A 278 0.02 -16.77 -2.08
CA LYS A 278 1.40 -17.26 -2.23
C LYS A 278 1.60 -18.69 -1.74
N ARG A 279 0.94 -19.07 -0.64
CA ARG A 279 0.98 -20.46 -0.14
C ARG A 279 0.40 -21.43 -1.17
N ILE A 280 -0.81 -21.14 -1.67
CA ILE A 280 -1.48 -22.02 -2.64
C ILE A 280 -0.68 -22.08 -3.95
N ALA A 281 -0.15 -20.94 -4.40
CA ALA A 281 0.72 -20.85 -5.57
C ALA A 281 1.97 -21.74 -5.45
N ARG A 282 2.62 -21.76 -4.28
CA ARG A 282 3.73 -22.69 -4.00
C ARG A 282 3.29 -24.15 -4.01
N SER A 283 2.15 -24.46 -3.37
CA SER A 283 1.59 -25.81 -3.40
C SER A 283 1.20 -26.28 -4.80
N ALA A 284 0.88 -25.33 -5.70
CA ALA A 284 0.60 -25.59 -7.11
C ALA A 284 1.85 -25.73 -7.99
N GLY A 285 3.05 -25.62 -7.42
CA GLY A 285 4.31 -25.73 -8.16
C GLY A 285 4.56 -24.59 -9.15
N LEU A 286 4.01 -23.40 -8.90
CA LEU A 286 4.32 -22.22 -9.73
C LEU A 286 5.75 -21.73 -9.48
N ASP A 287 6.36 -21.12 -10.50
CA ASP A 287 7.70 -20.55 -10.39
C ASP A 287 7.78 -19.45 -9.34
N GLU A 288 8.91 -19.36 -8.63
CA GLU A 288 9.08 -18.38 -7.55
C GLU A 288 8.99 -16.94 -8.08
N SER A 289 9.40 -16.67 -9.32
CA SER A 289 9.25 -15.34 -9.95
C SER A 289 7.77 -14.92 -10.08
N VAL A 290 6.88 -15.86 -10.39
CA VAL A 290 5.43 -15.64 -10.42
C VAL A 290 4.91 -15.40 -9.01
N ILE A 291 5.33 -16.24 -8.05
CA ILE A 291 4.92 -16.14 -6.64
C ILE A 291 5.36 -14.82 -6.01
N GLU A 292 6.55 -14.33 -6.33
CA GLU A 292 7.07 -13.02 -5.89
C GLU A 292 6.16 -11.89 -6.37
N GLY A 293 5.72 -11.95 -7.63
CA GLY A 293 4.79 -11.01 -8.25
C GLY A 293 3.37 -11.04 -7.70
N ILE A 294 2.96 -12.11 -7.00
CA ILE A 294 1.62 -12.20 -6.41
C ILE A 294 1.45 -11.19 -5.26
N SER A 295 0.31 -10.48 -5.31
CA SER A 295 -0.12 -9.54 -4.29
C SER A 295 -1.64 -9.62 -4.07
N GLY A 296 -2.16 -8.82 -3.13
CA GLY A 296 -3.60 -8.71 -2.91
C GLY A 296 -4.41 -8.08 -4.06
N HIS A 297 -3.75 -7.61 -5.13
CA HIS A 297 -4.41 -7.15 -6.36
C HIS A 297 -4.33 -8.16 -7.51
N SER A 298 -3.59 -9.26 -7.36
CA SER A 298 -3.31 -10.19 -8.47
C SER A 298 -4.55 -10.79 -9.11
N MET A 299 -5.56 -11.17 -8.30
CA MET A 299 -6.85 -11.63 -8.83
C MET A 299 -7.55 -10.58 -9.68
N ARG A 300 -7.51 -9.33 -9.25
CA ARG A 300 -8.15 -8.22 -9.96
C ARG A 300 -7.44 -7.90 -11.28
N VAL A 301 -6.12 -8.03 -11.30
CA VAL A 301 -5.32 -7.84 -12.52
C VAL A 301 -5.63 -8.98 -13.48
N GLY A 302 -5.42 -10.23 -13.08
CA GLY A 302 -5.62 -11.38 -13.96
C GLY A 302 -7.03 -11.47 -14.53
N ALA A 303 -8.07 -11.37 -13.68
CA ALA A 303 -9.45 -11.36 -14.16
C ALA A 303 -9.76 -10.21 -15.13
N ALA A 304 -9.13 -9.04 -14.99
CA ALA A 304 -9.29 -7.94 -15.96
C ALA A 304 -8.65 -8.27 -17.30
N GLN A 305 -7.48 -8.91 -17.27
CA GLN A 305 -6.76 -9.34 -18.46
C GLN A 305 -7.55 -10.43 -19.20
N ASP A 306 -8.12 -11.39 -18.47
CA ASP A 306 -8.96 -12.45 -19.06
C ASP A 306 -10.27 -11.90 -19.65
N LEU A 307 -10.88 -10.89 -19.02
CA LEU A 307 -12.03 -10.20 -19.60
C LEU A 307 -11.66 -9.48 -20.90
N LEU A 308 -10.49 -8.84 -20.95
CA LEU A 308 -10.02 -8.23 -22.20
C LEU A 308 -9.79 -9.29 -23.28
N ASN A 309 -9.08 -10.36 -22.94
CA ASN A 309 -8.72 -11.43 -23.88
C ASN A 309 -9.96 -12.18 -24.42
N SER A 310 -11.05 -12.20 -23.64
CA SER A 310 -12.35 -12.72 -24.09
C SER A 310 -13.20 -11.71 -24.88
N GLY A 311 -12.64 -10.52 -25.20
CA GLY A 311 -13.29 -9.51 -26.03
C GLY A 311 -14.28 -8.60 -25.28
N ALA A 312 -14.27 -8.59 -23.94
CA ALA A 312 -15.14 -7.69 -23.19
C ALA A 312 -14.78 -6.22 -23.44
N SER A 313 -15.79 -5.38 -23.64
CA SER A 313 -15.57 -3.94 -23.83
C SER A 313 -15.07 -3.27 -22.54
N LEU A 314 -14.35 -2.16 -22.70
CA LEU A 314 -13.84 -1.39 -21.56
C LEU A 314 -14.93 -1.01 -20.53
N PRO A 315 -16.15 -0.58 -20.92
CA PRO A 315 -17.23 -0.33 -19.96
C PRO A 315 -17.59 -1.56 -19.12
N ILE A 316 -17.63 -2.76 -19.71
CA ILE A 316 -17.92 -4.02 -18.99
C ILE A 316 -16.81 -4.32 -17.98
N ILE A 317 -15.54 -4.20 -18.39
CA ILE A 317 -14.39 -4.42 -17.51
C ILE A 317 -14.42 -3.44 -16.34
N MET A 318 -14.65 -2.15 -16.61
CA MET A 318 -14.79 -1.09 -15.61
C MET A 318 -15.93 -1.37 -14.64
N GLN A 319 -17.09 -1.77 -15.14
CA GLN A 319 -18.28 -2.08 -14.33
C GLN A 319 -18.05 -3.28 -13.41
N ARG A 320 -17.41 -4.35 -13.91
CA ARG A 320 -17.10 -5.56 -13.13
C ARG A 320 -16.06 -5.30 -12.05
N GLY A 321 -14.92 -4.72 -12.41
CA GLY A 321 -13.87 -4.41 -11.45
C GLY A 321 -14.12 -3.17 -10.60
N ARG A 322 -15.19 -2.41 -10.89
CA ARG A 322 -15.55 -1.19 -10.16
C ARG A 322 -14.43 -0.15 -10.22
N TRP A 323 -13.91 0.07 -11.43
CA TRP A 323 -12.93 1.13 -11.70
C TRP A 323 -13.64 2.39 -12.17
N SER A 324 -13.36 3.51 -11.51
CA SER A 324 -13.89 4.82 -11.92
C SER A 324 -13.02 5.53 -12.95
N LYS A 325 -11.76 5.12 -13.11
CA LYS A 325 -10.79 5.73 -14.03
C LYS A 325 -10.28 4.71 -15.04
N THR A 326 -10.39 5.07 -16.31
CA THR A 326 -9.90 4.28 -17.47
C THR A 326 -8.42 3.97 -17.36
N ASP A 327 -7.57 4.94 -16.97
CA ASP A 327 -6.12 4.77 -16.80
C ASP A 327 -5.73 3.62 -15.87
N THR A 328 -6.61 3.28 -14.91
CA THR A 328 -6.33 2.17 -13.98
C THR A 328 -6.47 0.83 -14.69
N VAL A 329 -7.45 0.70 -15.57
CA VAL A 329 -7.65 -0.51 -16.37
C VAL A 329 -6.52 -0.61 -17.40
N MET A 330 -6.25 0.46 -18.14
CA MET A 330 -5.19 0.47 -19.18
C MET A 330 -3.83 0.03 -18.63
N ARG A 331 -3.47 0.42 -17.40
CA ARG A 331 -2.23 -0.04 -16.74
C ARG A 331 -2.15 -1.55 -16.48
N TYR A 332 -3.28 -2.24 -16.35
CA TYR A 332 -3.28 -3.71 -16.27
C TYR A 332 -3.10 -4.36 -17.64
N LEU A 333 -3.49 -3.65 -18.70
CA LEU A 333 -3.44 -4.13 -20.08
C LEU A 333 -2.07 -3.93 -20.73
N GLU A 334 -1.29 -2.92 -20.28
CA GLU A 334 0.09 -2.66 -20.77
C GLU A 334 1.01 -3.90 -20.71
N ARG A 335 0.74 -4.87 -19.82
CA ARG A 335 1.52 -6.11 -19.71
C ARG A 335 0.87 -7.33 -20.38
N SER A 336 -0.38 -7.25 -20.83
CA SER A 336 -1.09 -8.36 -21.46
C SER A 336 -0.67 -8.58 -22.91
N GLY A 337 -0.21 -7.51 -23.59
CA GLY A 337 0.15 -7.55 -25.02
C GLY A 337 1.51 -8.19 -25.37
N CYS A 338 2.26 -8.71 -24.38
CA CYS A 338 3.56 -9.35 -24.64
C CYS A 338 3.52 -10.89 -24.68
N ALA A 339 2.34 -11.50 -24.51
CA ALA A 339 2.15 -12.94 -24.71
C ALA A 339 1.28 -13.13 -25.97
N SER A 340 1.93 -13.08 -27.14
CA SER A 340 1.36 -13.53 -28.41
C SER A 340 2.17 -14.72 -28.89
#